data_AF-A0A559R914-F1
#
_entry.id   AF-A0A559R914-F1
#
_cell.length_a   1.000
_cell.length_b   1.000
_cell.length_c   1.000
_cell.angle_alpha   90.00
_cell.angle_beta   90.00
_cell.angle_gamma   90.00
#
_symmetry.space_group_name_H-M   'P 1'
#
loop_
_entity.id
_entity.type
_entity.pdbx_description
1 polymer ?
#
loop_
_entity_poly.entity_id
_entity_poly.type
_entity_poly.pdbx_seq_one_letter_code
_entity_poly.pdbx_strand_id
1 'polypeptide(L)'
;MKILHRIGYYLGGFSIGLVLLAFFLNGRGVSCEYNYGPEGRVLKNIRTKTLHFSADSQALLDTKAIDTSAISYILKKGDVDFSKSEPRKEPCGMYFIYGETKDSKNYEFYIENCDSIATLQTIKVLD
;
A
#
# COMPACT_ATOMS: atom_id res chain seq x y z
N MET A 1 -3.92 -47.76 -27.49
CA MET A 1 -3.33 -47.41 -26.16
C MET A 1 -4.47 -46.99 -25.24
N LYS A 2 -4.56 -47.55 -24.02
CA LYS A 2 -5.70 -47.33 -23.11
C LYS A 2 -5.69 -45.88 -22.60
N ILE A 3 -6.75 -45.12 -22.88
CA ILE A 3 -6.93 -43.69 -22.52
C ILE A 3 -6.62 -43.42 -21.03
N LEU A 4 -6.90 -44.40 -20.18
CA LEU A 4 -6.65 -44.36 -18.74
C LEU A 4 -5.17 -44.12 -18.38
N HIS A 5 -4.23 -44.67 -19.15
CA HIS A 5 -2.80 -44.43 -18.91
C HIS A 5 -2.41 -42.98 -19.22
N ARG A 6 -3.01 -42.39 -20.27
CA ARG A 6 -2.75 -41.00 -20.65
C ARG A 6 -3.24 -40.01 -19.59
N ILE A 7 -4.40 -40.28 -18.98
CA ILE A 7 -4.95 -39.48 -17.88
C ILE A 7 -4.11 -39.66 -16.60
N GLY A 8 -3.67 -40.88 -16.29
CA GLY A 8 -2.80 -41.14 -15.13
C GLY A 8 -1.47 -40.40 -15.19
N TYR A 9 -0.77 -40.43 -16.34
CA TYR A 9 0.47 -39.68 -16.51
C TYR A 9 0.26 -38.16 -16.45
N TYR A 10 -0.84 -37.65 -17.01
CA TYR A 10 -1.18 -36.23 -16.94
C TYR A 10 -1.48 -35.76 -15.51
N LEU A 11 -2.35 -36.48 -14.78
CA LEU A 11 -2.70 -36.15 -13.40
C LEU A 11 -1.53 -36.32 -12.44
N GLY A 12 -0.64 -37.29 -12.68
CA GLY A 12 0.59 -37.46 -11.91
C GLY A 12 1.53 -36.26 -12.06
N GLY A 13 1.81 -35.87 -13.31
CA GLY A 13 2.63 -34.68 -13.59
C GLY A 13 2.00 -33.39 -13.06
N PHE A 14 0.67 -33.24 -13.22
CA PHE A 14 -0.09 -32.11 -12.70
C PHE A 14 -0.04 -32.03 -11.17
N SER A 15 -0.17 -33.16 -10.47
CA SER A 15 -0.10 -33.21 -9.00
C SER A 15 1.30 -32.84 -8.48
N ILE A 16 2.36 -33.32 -9.14
CA ILE A 16 3.74 -32.94 -8.80
C ILE A 16 3.92 -31.43 -9.03
N GLY A 17 3.38 -30.88 -10.13
CA GLY A 17 3.36 -29.44 -10.40
C GLY A 17 2.66 -28.64 -9.30
N LEU A 18 1.51 -29.11 -8.80
CA LEU A 18 0.79 -28.47 -7.69
C LEU A 18 1.58 -28.49 -6.38
N VAL A 19 2.28 -29.59 -6.07
CA VAL A 19 3.13 -29.67 -4.87
C VAL A 19 4.27 -28.65 -4.97
N LEU A 20 4.97 -28.59 -6.10
CA LEU A 20 6.03 -27.60 -6.32
C LEU A 20 5.50 -26.16 -6.23
N LEU A 21 4.35 -25.89 -6.86
CA LEU A 21 3.68 -24.59 -6.77
C LEU A 21 3.35 -24.24 -5.32
N ALA A 22 2.83 -25.18 -4.54
CA ALA A 22 2.50 -24.98 -3.13
C ALA A 22 3.75 -24.63 -2.30
N PHE A 23 4.91 -25.22 -2.59
CA PHE A 23 6.17 -24.86 -1.93
C PHE A 23 6.63 -23.44 -2.28
N PHE A 24 6.54 -23.02 -3.55
CA PHE A 24 6.83 -21.64 -3.95
C PHE A 24 5.84 -20.65 -3.32
N LEU A 25 4.56 -21.02 -3.28
CA LEU A 25 3.49 -20.26 -2.65
C LEU A 25 3.45 -20.38 -1.11
N ASN A 26 4.37 -21.09 -0.46
CA ASN A 26 4.53 -21.10 1.01
C ASN A 26 5.83 -20.45 1.48
N GLY A 27 6.76 -20.16 0.57
CA GLY A 27 8.03 -19.51 0.88
C GLY A 27 7.84 -18.02 1.16
N ARG A 28 7.91 -17.62 2.44
CA ARG A 28 8.07 -16.24 2.96
C ARG A 28 7.35 -15.13 2.15
N GLY A 29 6.16 -14.73 2.60
CA GLY A 29 5.53 -13.45 2.18
C GLY A 29 4.56 -13.56 1.01
N VAL A 30 4.12 -14.77 0.70
CA VAL A 30 3.00 -15.15 -0.19
C VAL A 30 1.62 -15.00 0.43
N SER A 31 1.53 -14.50 1.67
CA SER A 31 0.41 -13.63 1.98
C SER A 31 0.54 -12.52 0.96
N CYS A 32 -0.30 -12.57 -0.07
CA CYS A 32 -0.56 -11.49 -1.00
C CYS A 32 -0.90 -10.24 -0.19
N GLU A 33 0.10 -9.62 0.43
CA GLU A 33 0.13 -8.20 0.66
C GLU A 33 0.04 -7.72 -0.78
N TYR A 34 -1.18 -7.34 -1.16
CA TYR A 34 -1.62 -6.96 -2.49
C TYR A 34 -0.96 -5.62 -2.87
N ASN A 35 0.33 -5.48 -2.57
CA ASN A 35 1.20 -4.35 -2.86
C ASN A 35 1.48 -4.19 -4.36
N TYR A 36 1.02 -5.13 -5.18
CA TYR A 36 0.96 -4.97 -6.63
C TYR A 36 -0.30 -4.27 -7.13
N GLY A 37 -1.30 -4.13 -6.26
CA GLY A 37 -2.52 -3.38 -6.50
C GLY A 37 -2.26 -1.87 -6.63
N PRO A 38 -3.25 -1.11 -7.13
CA PRO A 38 -3.10 0.32 -7.34
C PRO A 38 -2.74 1.08 -6.06
N GLU A 39 -3.24 0.66 -4.90
CA GLU A 39 -2.97 1.28 -3.59
C GLU A 39 -1.48 1.16 -3.20
N GLY A 40 -0.96 -0.07 -3.18
CA GLY A 40 0.45 -0.33 -2.86
C GLY A 40 1.42 0.38 -3.81
N ARG A 41 1.02 0.58 -5.08
CA ARG A 41 1.80 1.36 -6.04
C ARG A 41 1.84 2.85 -5.67
N VAL A 42 0.71 3.44 -5.28
CA VAL A 42 0.64 4.85 -4.85
C VAL A 42 1.44 5.05 -3.57
N LEU A 43 1.22 4.22 -2.55
CA LEU A 43 1.94 4.28 -1.27
C LEU A 43 3.45 4.12 -1.46
N LYS A 44 3.87 3.14 -2.28
CA LYS A 44 5.29 2.96 -2.61
C LYS A 44 5.85 4.19 -3.34
N ASN A 45 5.10 4.73 -4.31
CA ASN A 45 5.52 5.90 -5.08
C ASN A 45 5.73 7.13 -4.20
N ILE A 46 4.79 7.42 -3.29
CA ILE A 46 4.88 8.51 -2.32
C ILE A 46 6.08 8.29 -1.38
N ARG A 47 6.26 7.08 -0.86
CA ARG A 47 7.37 6.75 0.06
C ARG A 47 8.75 6.86 -0.58
N THR A 48 8.86 6.66 -1.89
CA THR A 48 10.14 6.80 -2.62
C THR A 48 10.52 8.24 -2.95
N LYS A 49 9.59 9.19 -2.78
CA LYS A 49 9.79 10.61 -3.07
C LYS A 49 10.21 11.37 -1.82
N THR A 50 10.76 12.57 -2.02
CA THR A 50 11.04 13.48 -0.91
C THR A 50 9.73 13.97 -0.32
N LEU A 51 9.51 13.73 0.97
CA LEU A 51 8.33 14.18 1.69
C LEU A 51 8.52 15.62 2.18
N HIS A 52 7.61 16.49 1.77
CA HIS A 52 7.49 17.85 2.28
C HIS A 52 6.23 17.97 3.14
N PHE A 53 6.27 18.86 4.12
CA PHE A 53 5.13 19.15 4.99
C PHE A 53 4.63 20.56 4.69
N SER A 54 3.31 20.71 4.51
CA SER A 54 2.67 22.03 4.50
C SER A 54 2.82 22.71 5.87
N ALA A 55 2.58 24.02 5.93
CA ALA A 55 2.63 24.76 7.20
C ALA A 55 1.68 24.17 8.25
N ASP A 56 0.48 23.73 7.84
CA ASP A 56 -0.51 23.13 8.72
C ASP A 56 -0.07 21.76 9.25
N SER A 57 0.55 20.95 8.38
CA SER A 57 1.09 19.64 8.76
C SER A 57 2.31 19.79 9.67
N GLN A 58 3.14 20.79 9.43
CA GLN A 58 4.29 21.11 10.27
C GLN A 58 3.85 21.56 11.66
N ALA A 59 2.81 22.37 11.77
CA ALA A 59 2.25 22.78 13.06
C ALA A 59 1.74 21.58 13.89
N LEU A 60 1.17 20.55 13.24
CA LEU A 60 0.73 19.33 13.91
C LEU A 60 1.88 18.43 14.38
N LEU A 61 2.99 18.43 13.64
CA LEU A 61 4.24 17.80 14.08
C LEU A 61 4.85 18.55 15.27
N ASP A 62 4.87 19.88 15.21
CA ASP A 62 5.45 20.74 16.25
C ASP A 62 4.64 20.70 17.56
N THR A 63 3.31 20.53 17.46
CA THR A 63 2.41 20.31 18.60
C THR A 63 2.44 18.87 19.13
N LYS A 64 3.24 17.97 18.53
CA LYS A 64 3.34 16.54 18.87
C LYS A 64 1.99 15.79 18.82
N ALA A 65 1.05 16.26 18.01
CA ALA A 65 -0.20 15.55 17.79
C ALA A 65 0.01 14.27 16.96
N ILE A 66 1.08 14.26 16.16
CA ILE A 66 1.50 13.14 15.32
C ILE A 66 3.03 13.08 15.22
N ASP A 67 3.58 11.88 15.18
CA ASP A 67 5.02 11.64 15.00
C ASP A 67 5.34 11.25 13.54
N THR A 68 6.55 11.56 13.09
CA THR A 68 7.05 11.15 11.76
C THR A 68 7.07 9.62 11.60
N SER A 69 7.22 8.88 12.70
CA SER A 69 7.13 7.41 12.74
C SER A 69 5.72 6.90 12.43
N ALA A 70 4.68 7.57 12.93
CA ALA A 70 3.27 7.27 12.66
C ALA A 70 2.94 7.54 11.19
N ILE A 71 3.38 8.67 10.64
CA ILE A 71 3.22 8.99 9.21
C ILE A 71 3.88 7.92 8.34
N SER A 72 5.11 7.54 8.67
CA SER A 72 5.84 6.50 7.94
C SER A 72 5.17 5.12 8.04
N TYR A 73 4.51 4.83 9.17
CA TYR A 73 3.77 3.59 9.37
C TYR A 73 2.52 3.55 8.47
N ILE A 74 1.73 4.63 8.46
CA ILE A 74 0.53 4.73 7.61
C ILE A 74 0.91 4.70 6.13
N LEU A 75 1.99 5.36 5.71
CA LEU A 75 2.49 5.26 4.32
C LEU A 75 2.95 3.84 3.93
N LYS A 76 3.16 2.94 4.89
CA LYS A 76 3.56 1.56 4.65
C LYS A 76 2.38 0.57 4.75
N LYS A 77 1.39 0.85 5.59
CA LYS A 77 0.34 -0.09 6.00
C LYS A 77 -1.08 0.45 5.86
N GLY A 78 -1.25 1.73 5.55
CA GLY A 78 -2.56 2.36 5.36
C GLY A 78 -3.14 2.06 3.98
N ASP A 79 -4.33 2.59 3.75
CA ASP A 79 -5.14 2.36 2.56
C ASP A 79 -5.39 3.69 1.82
N VAL A 80 -5.63 3.62 0.52
CA VAL A 80 -5.87 4.78 -0.33
C VAL A 80 -7.33 4.79 -0.78
N ASP A 81 -8.10 5.82 -0.43
CA ASP A 81 -9.46 5.97 -0.94
C ASP A 81 -9.42 6.69 -2.29
N PHE A 82 -9.49 5.93 -3.39
CA PHE A 82 -9.55 6.51 -4.73
C PHE A 82 -10.81 7.32 -5.02
N SER A 83 -11.88 7.14 -4.24
CA SER A 83 -13.15 7.87 -4.40
C SER A 83 -13.02 9.32 -3.93
N LYS A 84 -12.19 9.54 -2.91
CA LYS A 84 -11.86 10.88 -2.37
C LYS A 84 -10.58 11.46 -2.97
N SER A 85 -9.82 10.66 -3.72
CA SER A 85 -8.58 11.09 -4.37
C SER A 85 -8.85 11.72 -5.74
N GLU A 86 -7.99 12.64 -6.15
CA GLU A 86 -7.98 13.24 -7.49
C GLU A 86 -6.63 12.94 -8.19
N PRO A 87 -6.37 11.71 -8.66
CA PRO A 87 -5.07 11.31 -9.23
C PRO A 87 -4.67 12.08 -10.50
N ARG A 88 -5.64 12.68 -11.20
CA ARG A 88 -5.45 13.39 -12.47
C ARG A 88 -5.53 14.91 -12.34
N LYS A 89 -5.50 15.43 -11.11
CA LYS A 89 -5.47 16.87 -10.86
C LYS A 89 -4.16 17.45 -11.37
N GLU A 90 -4.22 18.58 -12.05
CA GLU A 90 -3.05 19.37 -12.44
C GLU A 90 -2.86 20.54 -11.46
N PRO A 91 -1.64 20.89 -11.05
CA PRO A 91 -0.34 20.38 -11.53
C PRO A 91 0.10 19.05 -10.91
N CYS A 92 -0.49 18.64 -9.79
CA CYS A 92 -0.14 17.40 -9.08
C CYS A 92 -1.39 16.64 -8.63
N GLY A 93 -1.30 15.30 -8.63
CA GLY A 93 -2.39 14.44 -8.21
C GLY A 93 -2.59 14.48 -6.70
N MET A 94 -3.84 14.55 -6.24
CA MET A 94 -4.17 14.51 -4.82
C MET A 94 -4.61 13.10 -4.42
N TYR A 95 -4.06 12.59 -3.32
CA TYR A 95 -4.40 11.28 -2.78
C TYR A 95 -4.87 11.39 -1.35
N PHE A 96 -6.00 10.75 -1.07
CA PHE A 96 -6.53 10.57 0.27
C PHE A 96 -6.07 9.21 0.81
N ILE A 97 -5.36 9.25 1.93
CA ILE A 97 -4.80 8.06 2.58
C ILE A 97 -5.33 8.03 3.99
N TYR A 98 -5.81 6.88 4.44
CA TYR A 98 -6.25 6.68 5.81
C TYR A 98 -5.60 5.43 6.39
N GLY A 99 -5.46 5.39 7.70
CA GLY A 99 -4.91 4.21 8.34
C GLY A 99 -4.90 4.31 9.86
N GLU A 100 -4.91 3.14 10.46
CA GLU A 100 -4.75 2.97 11.90
C GLU A 100 -3.26 2.87 12.25
N THR A 101 -2.83 3.62 13.26
CA THR A 101 -1.48 3.52 13.81
C THR A 101 -1.38 2.38 14.84
N LYS A 102 -0.15 2.07 15.26
CA LYS A 102 0.07 1.06 16.30
C LYS A 102 -0.64 1.35 17.63
N ASP A 103 -0.96 2.62 17.88
CA ASP A 103 -1.62 3.09 19.10
C ASP A 103 -3.15 3.18 18.94
N SER A 104 -3.71 2.50 17.93
CA SER A 104 -5.14 2.48 17.59
C SER A 104 -5.78 3.84 17.32
N LYS A 105 -4.96 4.81 16.91
CA LYS A 105 -5.44 6.11 16.42
C LYS A 105 -5.59 6.08 14.91
N ASN A 106 -6.74 6.58 14.44
CA ASN A 106 -7.04 6.70 13.03
C ASN A 106 -6.63 8.07 12.53
N TYR A 107 -5.91 8.07 11.41
CA TYR A 107 -5.48 9.30 10.76
C TYR A 107 -5.95 9.32 9.31
N GLU A 108 -6.34 10.50 8.87
CA GLU A 108 -6.62 10.80 7.47
C GLU A 108 -5.60 11.83 6.98
N PHE A 109 -5.01 11.53 5.83
CA PHE A 109 -4.03 12.38 5.17
C PHE A 109 -4.51 12.76 3.77
N TYR A 110 -4.30 14.02 3.44
CA TYR A 110 -4.30 14.49 2.05
C TYR A 110 -2.86 14.71 1.61
N ILE A 111 -2.42 13.95 0.62
CA ILE A 111 -1.07 14.02 0.06
C ILE A 111 -1.15 14.46 -1.39
N GLU A 112 -0.44 15.53 -1.69
CA GLU A 112 -0.19 15.97 -3.05
C GLU A 112 1.04 15.23 -3.59
N ASN A 113 0.86 14.46 -4.66
CA ASN A 113 1.90 13.63 -5.25
C ASN A 113 2.32 14.22 -6.61
N CYS A 114 3.45 14.93 -6.61
CA CYS A 114 4.11 15.48 -7.81
C CYS A 114 5.23 14.53 -8.29
N ASP A 115 5.83 14.75 -9.45
CA ASP A 115 6.81 13.82 -10.05
C ASP A 115 7.98 13.43 -9.14
N SER A 116 8.59 14.41 -8.45
CA SER A 116 9.76 14.20 -7.59
C SER A 116 9.50 14.39 -6.09
N ILE A 117 8.39 15.04 -5.74
CA ILE A 117 8.09 15.49 -4.38
C ILE A 117 6.67 15.03 -4.02
N ALA A 118 6.49 14.62 -2.76
CA ALA A 118 5.17 14.40 -2.19
C ALA A 118 4.97 15.36 -1.00
N THR A 119 3.91 16.17 -1.06
CA THR A 119 3.62 17.17 -0.03
C THR A 119 2.43 16.71 0.81
N LEU A 120 2.63 16.57 2.11
CA LEU A 120 1.56 16.32 3.06
C LEU A 120 0.81 17.65 3.30
N GLN A 121 -0.44 17.74 2.84
CA GLN A 121 -1.22 18.97 2.88
C GLN A 121 -2.01 19.11 4.18
N THR A 122 -2.75 18.07 4.56
CA THR A 122 -3.60 18.11 5.76
C THR A 122 -3.56 16.77 6.47
N ILE A 123 -3.51 16.85 7.81
CA ILE A 123 -3.64 15.72 8.72
C ILE A 123 -4.90 15.93 9.55
N LYS A 124 -5.78 14.94 9.56
CA LYS A 124 -6.89 14.88 10.51
C LYS A 124 -6.71 13.67 11.41
N VAL A 125 -6.86 13.90 12.71
CA VAL A 125 -6.94 12.84 13.72
C VAL A 125 -8.41 12.53 13.91
N LEU A 126 -8.80 11.28 13.71
CA LEU A 126 -10.12 10.79 14.05
C LEU A 126 -10.02 10.12 15.42
N ASP A 127 -10.65 10.73 16.42
CA ASP A 127 -10.81 10.18 17.76
C ASP A 127 -11.84 9.03 17.78
#